data_AF-A0A7G2IRY1-F1
#
_entry.id   AF-A0A7G2IRY1-F1
#
_cell.length_a   1.000
_cell.length_b   1.000
_cell.length_c   1.000
_cell.angle_alpha   90.00
_cell.angle_beta   90.00
_cell.angle_gamma   90.00
#
_symmetry.space_group_name_H-M   'P 1'
#
loop_
_entity.id
_entity.type
_entity.pdbx_description
1 polymer ?
#
loop_
_entity_poly.entity_id
_entity_poly.type
_entity_poly.pdbx_seq_one_letter_code
_entity_poly.pdbx_strand_id
1 'polypeptide(L)' 'MLVAPVGVFKPRVVVAIALNEQQRVTDTLFMKGLTVFARPGKIATITGKHIDDLQPDVIFPHDPLAQNALSLALKLKHG' A
#
# COMPACT_ATOMS: atom_id res chain seq x y z
N MET A 1 9.54 23.87 4.41
CA MET A 1 8.18 23.29 4.42
C MET A 1 7.40 23.94 3.28
N LEU A 2 7.25 23.26 2.15
CA LEU A 2 6.51 23.77 0.99
C LEU A 2 5.05 23.34 1.12
N VAL A 3 4.16 24.31 1.34
CA VAL A 3 2.71 24.12 1.31
C VAL A 3 2.29 24.04 -0.16
N ALA A 4 1.84 22.86 -0.60
CA ALA A 4 1.22 22.73 -1.93
C ALA A 4 -0.09 23.54 -1.95
N PRO A 5 -0.36 24.34 -3.01
CA PRO A 5 -1.56 25.16 -3.08
C PRO A 5 -2.84 24.31 -3.10
N VAL A 6 -3.91 24.86 -2.52
CA VAL A 6 -5.25 24.26 -2.52
C VAL A 6 -5.69 24.08 -3.97
N GLY A 7 -5.95 22.83 -4.38
CA GLY A 7 -6.42 22.50 -5.73
C GLY A 7 -5.48 21.60 -6.56
N VAL A 8 -4.26 21.32 -6.10
CA VAL A 8 -3.41 20.31 -6.76
C VAL A 8 -3.91 18.91 -6.39
N PHE A 9 -4.39 18.16 -7.38
CA PHE A 9 -4.70 16.74 -7.23
C PHE A 9 -3.45 16.03 -6.71
N LYS A 10 -3.51 15.51 -5.47
CA LYS A 10 -2.48 14.66 -4.90
C LYS A 10 -2.83 13.22 -5.30
N PRO A 11 -2.05 12.56 -6.17
CA PRO A 11 -2.31 11.18 -6.53
C PRO A 11 -2.34 10.32 -5.27
N ARG A 12 -3.50 9.74 -4.98
CA ARG A 12 -3.66 8.82 -3.86
C ARG A 12 -3.16 7.45 -4.27
N VAL A 13 -2.48 6.78 -3.34
CA VAL A 13 -2.14 5.36 -3.46
C VAL A 13 -3.10 4.59 -2.57
N VAL A 14 -3.68 3.52 -3.11
CA VAL A 14 -4.53 2.60 -2.38
C VAL A 14 -3.79 1.27 -2.29
N VAL A 15 -3.65 0.77 -1.06
CA VAL A 15 -3.10 -0.55 -0.74
C VAL A 15 -4.14 -1.28 0.11
N ALA A 16 -4.49 -2.50 -0.29
CA ALA A 16 -5.22 -3.44 0.57
C ALA A 16 -4.47 -4.78 0.58
N ILE A 17 -4.51 -5.45 1.73
CA ILE A 17 -3.85 -6.75 1.94
C ILE A 17 -4.88 -7.67 2.58
N ALA A 18 -5.11 -8.82 1.96
CA ALA A 18 -5.88 -9.91 2.56
C ALA A 18 -4.94 -10.82 3.33
N LEU A 19 -5.34 -11.22 4.53
CA LEU A 19 -4.58 -12.10 5.41
C LEU A 19 -5.39 -13.37 5.70
N ASN A 20 -4.71 -14.50 5.86
CA ASN A 20 -5.32 -15.69 6.45
C ASN A 20 -5.22 -15.70 7.99
N GLU A 21 -5.70 -16.79 8.60
CA GLU A 21 -5.70 -16.99 10.05
C GLU A 21 -4.28 -16.95 10.67
N GLN A 22 -3.26 -17.38 9.92
CA GLN A 22 -1.86 -17.33 10.32
C GLN A 22 -1.20 -15.98 9.99
N GLN A 23 -2.01 -14.94 9.70
CA GLN A 23 -1.55 -13.59 9.37
C GLN A 23 -0.59 -13.52 8.17
N ARG A 24 -0.70 -14.48 7.25
CA ARG A 24 0.04 -14.47 5.99
C ARG A 24 -0.77 -13.81 4.89
N VAL A 25 -0.09 -13.09 4.01
CA VAL A 25 -0.71 -12.44 2.86
C VAL A 25 -1.26 -13.47 1.89
N THR A 26 -2.57 -13.46 1.65
CA THR A 26 -3.22 -14.32 0.65
C THR A 26 -3.46 -13.58 -0.65
N ASP A 27 -3.73 -12.28 -0.58
CA ASP A 27 -3.95 -11.46 -1.75
C ASP A 27 -3.69 -9.97 -1.48
N THR A 28 -3.56 -9.19 -2.55
CA THR A 28 -3.27 -7.75 -2.48
C THR A 28 -4.10 -6.96 -3.48
N LEU A 29 -4.26 -5.67 -3.22
CA LEU A 29 -4.78 -4.68 -4.16
C LEU A 29 -3.85 -3.47 -4.10
N PHE A 30 -3.36 -3.02 -5.26
CA PHE A 30 -2.53 -1.84 -5.37
C PHE A 30 -3.04 -0.94 -6.50
N MET A 31 -3.26 0.34 -6.20
CA MET A 31 -3.65 1.33 -7.21
C MET A 31 -2.92 2.64 -6.97
N LYS A 32 -2.41 3.26 -8.03
CA LYS A 32 -1.76 4.58 -8.00
C LYS A 32 -2.52 5.55 -8.89
N GLY A 33 -2.98 6.65 -8.29
CA GLY A 33 -3.90 7.57 -8.96
C GLY A 33 -5.32 7.01 -8.94
N LEU A 34 -6.24 7.75 -8.33
CA LEU A 34 -7.65 7.36 -8.28
C LEU A 34 -8.35 7.90 -9.52
N THR A 35 -8.31 7.15 -10.62
CA THR A 35 -9.12 7.42 -11.82
C THR A 35 -10.06 6.24 -12.06
N VAL A 36 -11.22 6.49 -12.68
CA VAL A 36 -12.21 5.43 -12.99
C VAL A 36 -11.70 4.35 -13.95
N PHE A 37 -10.57 4.60 -14.62
CA PHE A 37 -9.91 3.66 -15.54
C PHE A 37 -8.63 3.03 -14.96
N ALA A 38 -8.26 3.36 -13.72
CA ALA A 38 -7.08 2.78 -13.10
C ALA A 38 -7.27 1.28 -12.94
N ARG A 39 -6.38 0.48 -13.54
CA ARG A 39 -6.39 -0.97 -13.38
C ARG A 39 -5.72 -1.33 -12.06
N PRO A 40 -6.40 -2.08 -11.17
CA PRO A 40 -5.76 -2.56 -9.96
C PRO A 40 -4.64 -3.55 -10.27
N GLY A 41 -3.50 -3.36 -9.61
CA GLY A 41 -2.36 -4.26 -9.63
C GLY A 41 -2.27 -5.12 -8.38
N LYS A 42 -1.41 -6.13 -8.43
CA LYS A 42 -1.01 -6.96 -7.28
C LYS A 42 0.40 -6.59 -6.83
N ILE A 43 0.70 -6.79 -5.56
CA ILE A 43 2.04 -6.73 -4.99
C ILE A 43 2.55 -8.16 -4.85
N ALA A 44 2.96 -8.77 -5.97
CA ALA A 44 3.26 -10.20 -6.01
C ALA A 44 4.39 -10.63 -5.05
N THR A 45 5.35 -9.74 -4.76
CA THR A 45 6.52 -10.06 -3.92
C THR A 45 6.18 -10.37 -2.46
N ILE A 46 4.97 -10.02 -2.00
CA ILE A 46 4.58 -10.19 -0.59
C ILE A 46 3.61 -11.34 -0.34
N THR A 47 3.07 -11.98 -1.39
CA THR A 47 2.17 -13.12 -1.22
C THR A 47 2.85 -14.25 -0.43
N GLY A 48 2.14 -14.79 0.57
CA GLY A 48 2.62 -15.85 1.47
C GLY A 48 3.51 -15.40 2.63
N LYS A 49 4.02 -14.16 2.62
CA LYS A 49 4.81 -13.61 3.74
C LYS A 49 3.94 -13.36 4.96
N HIS A 50 4.51 -13.50 6.16
CA HIS A 50 3.86 -13.07 7.38
C HIS A 50 3.82 -11.55 7.43
N ILE A 51 2.80 -10.96 8.05
CA ILE A 51 2.63 -9.50 8.10
C ILE A 51 3.82 -8.79 8.75
N ASP A 52 4.43 -9.39 9.78
CA ASP A 52 5.58 -8.82 10.49
C ASP A 52 6.89 -8.84 9.67
N ASP A 53 6.95 -9.66 8.62
CA ASP A 53 8.09 -9.71 7.70
C ASP A 53 8.02 -8.60 6.64
N LEU A 54 6.91 -7.87 6.58
CA LEU A 54 6.68 -6.86 5.54
C LEU A 54 7.35 -5.54 5.93
N GLN A 55 8.37 -5.16 5.16
CA GLN A 55 9.08 -3.89 5.28
C GLN A 55 8.73 -2.98 4.11
N PRO A 56 7.92 -1.92 4.32
CA PRO A 56 7.41 -1.10 3.22
C PRO A 56 8.48 -0.44 2.36
N ASP A 57 9.57 0.01 2.98
CA ASP A 57 10.74 0.61 2.33
C ASP A 57 11.51 -0.40 1.46
N VAL A 58 11.58 -1.67 1.85
CA VAL A 58 12.18 -2.73 1.04
C VAL A 58 11.27 -3.12 -0.14
N ILE A 59 9.95 -3.13 0.07
CA ILE A 59 8.97 -3.50 -0.97
C ILE A 59 8.80 -2.38 -2.00
N PHE A 60 8.86 -1.12 -1.58
CA PHE A 60 8.69 0.06 -2.43
C PHE A 60 9.88 1.04 -2.29
N PRO A 61 11.11 0.65 -2.67
CA PRO A 61 12.34 1.41 -2.35
C PRO A 61 12.38 2.83 -2.92
N HIS A 62 11.65 3.09 -4.00
CA HIS A 62 11.64 4.39 -4.69
C HIS A 62 10.24 5.01 -4.77
N ASP A 63 9.26 4.51 -4.01
CA ASP A 63 7.89 5.03 -4.02
C ASP A 63 7.39 5.34 -2.59
N PRO A 64 7.72 6.54 -2.04
CA PRO A 64 7.35 6.93 -0.68
C PRO A 64 5.83 6.96 -0.43
N LEU A 65 5.02 7.21 -1.46
CA LEU A 65 3.55 7.20 -1.32
C LEU A 65 3.04 5.77 -1.13
N ALA A 66 3.60 4.81 -1.86
CA ALA A 66 3.30 3.40 -1.68
C ALA A 66 3.83 2.85 -0.35
N GLN A 67 5.03 3.25 0.08
CA GLN A 67 5.56 2.94 1.41
C GLN A 67 4.60 3.37 2.51
N ASN A 68 4.11 4.61 2.45
CA ASN A 68 3.19 5.14 3.45
C ASN A 68 1.83 4.42 3.41
N ALA A 69 1.27 4.18 2.21
CA ALA A 69 0.00 3.45 2.08
C ALA A 69 0.09 2.02 2.66
N LEU A 70 1.18 1.30 2.36
CA LEU A 70 1.43 -0.01 2.93
C LEU A 70 1.62 0.06 4.45
N SER A 71 2.41 1.01 4.95
CA SER A 71 2.61 1.23 6.39
C SER A 71 1.30 1.46 7.14
N LEU A 72 0.38 2.24 6.55
CA LEU A 72 -0.95 2.48 7.12
C LEU A 72 -1.79 1.20 7.13
N ALA A 73 -1.80 0.44 6.04
CA ALA A 73 -2.52 -0.84 5.97
C ALA A 73 -2.06 -1.84 7.04
N LEU A 74 -0.75 -1.88 7.34
CA LEU A 74 -0.18 -2.75 8.37
C LEU A 74 -0.53 -2.28 9.80
N LYS A 75 -0.59 -0.97 10.03
CA LYS A 75 -0.93 -0.38 11.34
C LYS A 75 -2.39 -0.54 11.73
N LEU A 76 -3.31 -0.47 10.76
CA LEU A 76 -4.77 -0.52 11.00
C LEU A 76 -5.26 -1.86 11.60
N LYS A 77 -4.42 -2.90 11.61
CA LYS A 77 -4.72 -4.19 12.26
C LYS A 77 -4.61 -4.16 13.79
N HIS A 78 -3.94 -3.16 14.36
CA HIS A 78 -3.69 -3.06 15.81
C HIS A 78 -4.70 -2.15 16.55
N GLY A 79 -5.87 -1.90 15.96
CA GLY A 79 -6.96 -1.14 16.56
C GLY A 79 -8.02 -2.02 17.19
#